data_AF-A0A7V1SJC2-F1
#
_entry.id   AF-A0A7V1SJC2-F1
#
_cell.length_a   1.000
_cell.length_b   1.000
_cell.length_c   1.000
_cell.angle_alpha   90.00
_cell.angle_beta   90.00
_cell.angle_gamma   90.00
#
_symmetry.space_group_name_H-M   'P 1'
#
loop_
_entity.id
_entity.type
_entity.pdbx_description
1 polymer ?
#
loop_
_entity_poly.entity_id
_entity_poly.type
_entity_poly.pdbx_seq_one_letter_code
_entity_poly.pdbx_strand_id
1 'polypeptide(L)' 'RMAYLGRKLRPVAMSIGVAQMSPGEKADKFQLRADLAMYEAKNAGGNRVVQASKQIGV' A
#
# COMPACT_ATOMS: atom_id res chain seq x y z
N ARG A 1 -3.29 -36.39 2.56
CA ARG A 1 -2.24 -36.05 1.56
C ARG A 1 -2.24 -34.54 1.43
N MET A 2 -1.24 -33.87 1.99
CA MET A 2 -1.24 -32.40 2.13
C MET A 2 -0.79 -31.73 0.83
N ALA A 3 -1.72 -31.05 0.15
CA ALA A 3 -1.57 -30.50 -1.20
C ALA A 3 -0.72 -29.21 -1.29
N TYR A 4 0.13 -28.90 -0.31
CA TYR A 4 0.98 -27.71 -0.30
C TYR A 4 2.48 -27.98 -0.54
N LEU A 5 2.92 -29.25 -0.49
CA LEU A 5 4.28 -29.66 -0.83
C LEU A 5 4.28 -30.29 -2.23
N GLY A 6 4.51 -29.50 -3.28
CA GLY A 6 4.67 -30.10 -4.62
C GLY A 6 4.57 -29.18 -5.83
N ARG A 7 4.34 -27.88 -5.68
CA ARG A 7 4.43 -26.93 -6.80
C ARG A 7 5.21 -25.69 -6.39
N LYS A 8 6.17 -25.29 -7.21
CA LYS A 8 6.85 -24.00 -7.08
C LYS A 8 5.78 -22.92 -7.21
N LEU A 9 5.48 -22.23 -6.10
CA LEU A 9 4.49 -21.15 -6.09
C LEU A 9 4.98 -20.01 -6.98
N ARG A 10 4.06 -19.40 -7.74
CA ARG A 10 4.39 -18.18 -8.49
C ARG A 10 4.71 -17.06 -7.49
N PRO A 11 5.75 -16.24 -7.73
CA PRO A 11 6.02 -15.08 -6.90
C PRO A 11 4.81 -14.16 -6.82
N VAL A 12 4.54 -13.63 -5.63
CA VAL A 12 3.50 -12.62 -5.38
C VAL A 12 4.20 -11.34 -4.94
N ALA A 13 3.79 -10.22 -5.51
CA ALA A 13 4.29 -8.89 -5.17
C ALA A 13 3.22 -8.09 -4.43
N MET A 14 3.66 -7.05 -3.71
CA MET A 14 2.78 -6.12 -3.01
C MET A 14 2.95 -4.70 -3.54
N SER A 15 1.87 -3.95 -3.55
CA SER A 15 1.89 -2.49 -3.74
C SER A 15 1.50 -1.88 -2.41
N ILE A 16 2.34 -1.01 -1.86
CA ILE A 16 2.19 -0.53 -0.48
C ILE A 16 2.14 1.00 -0.50
N GLY A 17 1.13 1.57 0.14
CA GLY A 17 1.11 2.98 0.48
C GLY A 17 1.41 3.17 1.96
N VAL A 18 2.34 4.08 2.27
CA VAL A 18 2.75 4.37 3.64
C VAL A 18 2.46 5.82 3.97
N ALA A 19 1.76 6.07 5.07
CA ALA A 19 1.54 7.40 5.61
C ALA A 19 2.14 7.50 7.02
N GLN A 20 2.68 8.67 7.35
CA GLN A 20 2.98 9.05 8.72
C GLN A 20 1.79 9.84 9.26
N MET A 21 1.36 9.54 10.50
CA MET A 21 0.28 10.25 11.16
C MET A 21 0.74 11.64 11.60
N SER A 22 -0.05 12.65 11.28
CA SER A 22 0.24 14.04 11.66
C SER A 22 -0.44 14.42 12.99
N PRO A 23 0.10 15.38 13.76
CA PRO A 23 -0.57 15.87 14.97
C PRO A 23 -1.99 16.35 14.68
N GLY A 24 -2.98 15.84 15.41
CA GLY A 24 -4.39 16.20 15.24
C GLY A 24 -5.06 15.60 13.99
N GLU A 25 -4.37 14.73 13.24
CA GLU A 25 -4.96 14.04 12.09
C GLU A 25 -6.03 13.05 12.55
N LYS A 26 -7.17 13.04 11.84
CA LYS A 26 -8.22 12.05 12.06
C LYS A 26 -7.83 10.71 11.42
N ALA A 27 -8.23 9.61 12.05
CA ALA A 27 -7.88 8.26 11.60
C ALA A 27 -8.35 7.95 10.16
N ASP A 28 -9.53 8.44 9.77
CA ASP A 28 -10.08 8.29 8.42
C ASP A 28 -9.19 8.97 7.36
N LYS A 29 -8.73 10.20 7.63
CA LYS A 29 -7.80 10.93 6.76
C LYS A 29 -6.43 10.24 6.69
N PHE A 30 -5.92 9.78 7.83
CA PHE A 30 -4.67 9.04 7.90
C PHE A 30 -4.72 7.77 7.03
N GLN A 31 -5.80 6.99 7.15
CA GLN A 31 -6.02 5.79 6.34
C GLN A 31 -6.16 6.13 4.85
N LEU A 32 -6.93 7.17 4.52
CA LEU A 32 -7.13 7.61 3.13
C LEU A 32 -5.80 7.96 2.44
N ARG A 33 -4.86 8.61 3.15
CA ARG A 33 -3.51 8.89 2.62
C ARG A 33 -2.74 7.64 2.26
N ALA A 34 -2.75 6.65 3.16
CA ALA A 34 -2.09 5.38 2.90
C ALA A 34 -2.74 4.64 1.72
N ASP A 35 -4.06 4.68 1.61
CA ASP A 35 -4.80 4.07 0.50
C ASP A 35 -4.50 4.77 -0.85
N LEU A 36 -4.50 6.10 -0.89
CA LEU A 36 -4.14 6.87 -2.09
C LEU A 36 -2.70 6.57 -2.55
N ALA A 37 -1.73 6.54 -1.63
CA ALA A 37 -0.36 6.16 -1.97
C ALA A 37 -0.28 4.71 -2.48
N MET A 38 -1.07 3.79 -1.94
CA MET A 38 -1.14 2.42 -2.44
C MET A 38 -1.73 2.38 -3.87
N TYR A 39 -2.74 3.19 -4.16
CA TYR A 39 -3.29 3.33 -5.51
C TYR A 39 -2.24 3.86 -6.49
N GLU A 40 -1.45 4.86 -6.10
CA GLU A 40 -0.31 5.34 -6.90
C GLU A 40 0.70 4.22 -7.17
N ALA A 41 1.03 3.42 -6.15
CA ALA A 41 1.92 2.27 -6.30
C ALA A 41 1.38 1.26 -7.33
N LYS A 42 0.07 0.97 -7.31
CA LYS A 42 -0.61 0.09 -8.29
C LYS A 42 -0.57 0.69 -9.69
N ASN A 43 -0.93 1.97 -9.83
CA ASN A 43 -1.00 2.66 -11.12
C ASN A 43 0.38 2.79 -11.80
N ALA A 44 1.45 2.86 -11.02
CA ALA A 44 2.81 2.91 -11.53
C ALA A 44 3.40 1.54 -11.92
N GLY A 45 2.58 0.47 -11.96
CA GLY A 45 2.99 -0.89 -12.34
C GLY A 45 3.17 -1.86 -11.17
N GLY A 46 2.80 -1.45 -9.95
CA GLY A 46 2.85 -2.28 -8.75
C GLY A 46 4.27 -2.58 -8.26
N ASN A 47 4.37 -3.61 -7.41
CA ASN A 47 5.60 -4.12 -6.79
C ASN A 47 6.51 -3.00 -6.22
N ARG A 48 5.91 -2.07 -5.49
CA ARG A 48 6.62 -0.90 -4.96
C ARG A 48 5.92 -0.30 -3.75
N VAL A 49 6.67 0.56 -3.08
CA VAL A 49 6.19 1.36 -1.97
C VAL A 49 6.11 2.82 -2.42
N VAL A 50 5.02 3.49 -2.07
CA VAL A 50 4.86 4.94 -2.23
C VAL A 50 4.57 5.56 -0.88
N GLN A 51 5.24 6.67 -0.58
CA GLN A 51 4.99 7.45 0.61
C GLN A 51 3.93 8.52 0.32
N ALA A 52 2.92 8.60 1.17
CA ALA A 52 1.87 9.61 1.03
C ALA A 52 2.42 11.03 1.30
N SER A 53 2.04 11.97 0.43
CA SER A 53 2.13 13.42 0.65
C SER A 53 1.52 13.82 2.00
N LYS A 54 2.04 14.84 2.70
CA LYS A 54 1.46 15.40 3.94
C LYS A 54 0.10 16.08 3.74
N GLN A 55 -0.24 16.47 2.51
CA GLN A 55 -1.50 17.14 2.16
C GLN A 55 -2.34 16.23 1.26
N ILE A 56 -3.62 16.05 1.59
CA ILE A 56 -4.61 15.43 0.70
C ILE A 56 -5.26 16.59 -0.07
N GLY A 57 -4.86 16.80 -1.33
CA GLY A 57 -5.40 17.85 -2.20
C GLY A 57 -4.76 19.23 -1.99
N VAL A 58 -4.66 19.98 -3.10
CA VAL A 58 -4.45 21.44 -3.12
C VAL A 58 -5.80 22.10 -2.83
#